data_AF-A0A849EUM6-F1
#
_entry.id   AF-A0A849EUM6-F1
#
_cell.length_a   1.000
_cell.length_b   1.000
_cell.length_c   1.000
_cell.angle_alpha   90.00
_cell.angle_beta   90.00
_cell.angle_gamma   90.00
#
_symmetry.space_group_name_H-M   'P 1'
#
loop_
_entity.id
_entity.type
_entity.pdbx_description
1 polymer ?
#
loop_
_entity_poly.entity_id
_entity_poly.type
_entity_poly.pdbx_seq_one_letter_code
_entity_poly.pdbx_strand_id
1 'polypeptide(L)'
;MGSRVPSLHQKLKAIDRKLPEALLMDRMAAHREIGRLRRLMTRKTPEDMQTRIARLERQVAHSLALRQARRDHRPHLHFDPDLPVCERKDDLLAAIRAHQVLIVAGETG
;
A
#
# COMPACT_ATOMS: atom_id res chain seq x y z
N MET A 1 36.67 6.45 2.10
CA MET A 1 35.52 5.53 1.89
C MET A 1 34.65 6.08 0.76
N GLY A 2 34.87 5.63 -0.48
CA GLY A 2 34.13 6.15 -1.63
C GLY A 2 32.75 5.49 -1.75
N SER A 3 31.68 6.24 -1.48
CA SER A 3 30.32 5.77 -1.78
C SER A 3 30.16 5.65 -3.29
N ARG A 4 30.09 4.43 -3.83
CA ARG A 4 29.74 4.21 -5.25
C ARG A 4 28.35 4.78 -5.49
N VAL A 5 28.25 5.76 -6.40
CA VAL A 5 26.97 6.25 -6.88
C VAL A 5 26.21 5.07 -7.50
N PRO A 6 25.01 4.73 -7.01
CA PRO A 6 24.28 3.59 -7.51
C PRO A 6 23.85 3.83 -8.96
N SER A 7 23.99 2.80 -9.80
CA SER A 7 23.60 2.89 -11.21
C SER A 7 22.09 3.10 -11.35
N LEU A 8 21.65 3.65 -12.49
CA LEU A 8 20.22 3.85 -12.77
C LEU A 8 19.41 2.54 -12.67
N HIS A 9 20.02 1.41 -13.03
CA HIS A 9 19.44 0.07 -12.88
C HIS A 9 19.26 -0.31 -11.41
N GLN A 10 20.25 -0.02 -10.56
CA GLN A 10 20.18 -0.27 -9.12
C GLN A 10 19.09 0.59 -8.47
N LYS A 11 18.96 1.86 -8.88
CA LYS A 11 17.87 2.74 -8.42
C LYS A 11 16.49 2.17 -8.77
N LEU A 12 16.26 1.79 -10.03
CA LEU A 12 14.99 1.17 -10.43
C LEU A 12 14.69 -0.13 -9.67
N LYS A 13 15.70 -0.97 -9.44
CA LYS A 13 15.56 -2.20 -8.64
C LYS A 13 15.21 -1.89 -7.18
N ALA A 14 15.77 -0.84 -6.61
CA ALA A 14 15.46 -0.39 -5.25
C ALA A 14 14.01 0.12 -5.15
N ILE A 15 13.50 0.84 -6.16
CA ILE A 15 12.11 1.28 -6.21
C ILE A 15 11.17 0.07 -6.33
N ASP A 16 11.46 -0.86 -7.24
CA ASP A 16 10.64 -2.06 -7.48
C ASP A 16 10.45 -2.90 -6.21
N ARG A 17 11.51 -3.03 -5.41
CA ARG A 17 11.48 -3.73 -4.11
C ARG A 17 10.56 -3.08 -3.07
N LYS A 18 10.34 -1.76 -3.16
CA LYS A 18 9.46 -1.02 -2.23
C LYS A 18 8.00 -1.01 -2.68
N LEU A 19 7.70 -1.37 -3.94
CA LEU A 19 6.33 -1.37 -4.46
C LEU A 19 5.34 -2.25 -3.67
N PRO A 20 5.73 -3.40 -3.07
CA PRO A 20 4.84 -4.14 -2.17
C PRO A 20 4.34 -3.36 -0.97
N GLU A 21 5.08 -2.33 -0.57
CA GLU A 21 4.73 -1.52 0.59
C GLU A 21 3.98 -0.24 0.23
N ALA A 22 3.85 0.10 -1.05
CA ALA A 22 3.08 1.25 -1.53
C ALA A 22 1.57 0.98 -1.47
N LEU A 23 0.75 2.02 -1.71
CA LEU A 23 -0.69 1.85 -1.88
C LEU A 23 -0.98 0.99 -3.11
N LEU A 24 -2.01 0.14 -3.02
CA LEU A 24 -2.37 -0.80 -4.08
C LEU A 24 -2.64 -0.10 -5.43
N MET A 25 -3.31 1.06 -5.39
CA MET A 25 -3.62 1.87 -6.57
C MET A 25 -2.37 2.37 -7.30
N ASP A 26 -1.30 2.69 -6.57
CA ASP A 26 -0.07 3.25 -7.13
C ASP A 26 0.87 2.16 -7.64
N ARG A 27 0.80 0.97 -7.03
CA ARG A 27 1.69 -0.16 -7.29
C ARG A 27 1.76 -0.55 -8.76
N MET A 28 0.61 -0.70 -9.42
CA MET A 28 0.58 -1.11 -10.83
C MET A 28 1.07 -0.01 -11.78
N ALA A 29 0.77 1.26 -11.48
CA ALA A 29 1.23 2.39 -12.30
C ALA A 29 2.75 2.53 -12.20
N ALA A 30 3.31 2.46 -10.99
CA ALA A 30 4.74 2.52 -10.75
C ALA A 30 5.48 1.34 -11.39
N HIS A 31 4.97 0.10 -11.26
CA HIS A 31 5.60 -1.07 -11.88
C HIS A 31 5.63 -0.97 -13.43
N ARG A 32 4.54 -0.48 -14.05
CA ARG A 32 4.52 -0.22 -15.50
C ARG A 32 5.52 0.85 -15.91
N GLU A 33 5.66 1.93 -15.13
CA GLU A 33 6.64 2.99 -15.41
C GLU A 33 8.08 2.47 -15.26
N ILE A 34 8.39 1.61 -14.28
CA ILE A 34 9.71 0.95 -14.18
C ILE A 34 10.01 0.16 -15.45
N GLY A 35 9.06 -0.65 -15.93
CA GLY A 35 9.21 -1.40 -17.17
C GLY A 35 9.44 -0.49 -18.39
N ARG A 36 8.76 0.66 -18.43
CA ARG A 36 8.94 1.68 -19.48
C ARG A 36 10.34 2.31 -19.41
N LEU A 37 10.80 2.70 -18.22
CA LEU A 37 12.11 3.31 -18.02
C LEU A 37 13.26 2.35 -18.37
N ARG A 38 13.14 1.06 -18.03
CA ARG A 38 14.10 0.03 -18.46
C ARG A 38 14.26 -0.03 -19.98
N ARG A 39 13.18 0.13 -20.75
CA ARG A 39 13.23 0.13 -22.23
C ARG A 39 13.79 1.42 -22.82
N LEU A 40 13.67 2.55 -22.12
CA LEU A 40 14.13 3.86 -22.60
C LEU A 40 15.60 4.13 -22.30
N MET A 41 16.23 3.33 -21.42
CA MET A 41 17.63 3.52 -21.01
C MET A 41 18.65 3.55 -22.14
N THR A 42 18.41 2.84 -23.24
CA THR A 42 19.30 2.84 -24.42
C THR A 42 19.04 3.98 -25.40
N ARG A 43 17.93 4.72 -25.23
CA ARG A 43 17.43 5.72 -26.18
C ARG A 43 17.48 7.15 -25.66
N LYS A 44 17.79 7.34 -24.37
CA LYS A 44 17.70 8.63 -23.69
C LYS A 44 19.00 8.94 -22.96
N THR A 45 19.25 10.22 -22.75
CA THR A 45 20.43 10.66 -22.01
C THR A 45 20.35 10.25 -20.54
N PRO A 46 21.49 10.06 -19.87
CA PRO A 46 21.53 9.78 -18.44
C PRO A 46 20.79 10.82 -17.60
N GLU A 47 20.83 12.10 -17.97
CA GLU A 47 20.14 13.19 -17.24
C GLU A 47 18.61 13.08 -17.32
N ASP A 48 18.05 12.79 -18.50
CA ASP A 48 16.60 12.57 -18.66
C ASP A 48 16.15 11.34 -17.85
N MET A 49 16.95 10.27 -17.88
CA MET A 49 16.69 9.07 -17.07
C MET A 49 16.75 9.35 -15.57
N GLN A 50 17.76 10.10 -15.12
CA GLN A 50 17.90 10.47 -13.71
C GLN A 50 16.71 11.31 -13.23
N THR A 51 16.24 12.24 -14.05
CA THR A 51 15.07 13.09 -13.77
C THR A 51 13.79 12.26 -13.64
N ARG A 52 13.55 11.33 -14.58
CA ARG A 52 12.37 10.46 -14.56
C ARG A 52 12.40 9.48 -13.40
N ILE A 53 13.56 8.90 -13.09
CA ILE A 53 13.74 8.03 -11.93
C ILE A 53 13.49 8.81 -10.64
N ALA A 54 14.01 10.03 -10.50
CA ALA A 54 13.77 10.87 -9.33
C ALA A 54 12.28 11.23 -9.17
N ARG A 55 11.55 11.44 -10.27
CA ARG A 55 10.09 11.63 -10.22
C ARG A 55 9.38 10.39 -9.70
N LEU A 56 9.74 9.20 -10.21
CA LEU A 56 9.16 7.95 -9.77
C LEU A 56 9.49 7.65 -8.29
N GLU A 57 10.72 7.93 -7.86
CA GLU A 57 11.14 7.81 -6.45
C GLU A 57 10.25 8.66 -5.53
N ARG A 58 9.98 9.92 -5.89
CA ARG A 58 9.08 10.79 -5.13
C ARG A 58 7.65 10.27 -5.08
N GLN A 59 7.11 9.78 -6.21
CA GLN A 59 5.75 9.22 -6.25
C GLN A 59 5.61 8.01 -5.34
N VAL A 60 6.58 7.08 -5.40
CA VAL A 60 6.56 5.90 -4.53
C VAL A 60 6.76 6.29 -3.07
N ALA A 61 7.67 7.22 -2.76
CA ALA A 61 7.87 7.71 -1.40
C ALA A 61 6.60 8.33 -0.80
N HIS A 62 5.87 9.14 -1.57
CA HIS A 62 4.59 9.69 -1.16
C HIS A 62 3.55 8.59 -0.86
N SER A 63 3.45 7.59 -1.74
CA SER A 63 2.55 6.45 -1.54
C SER A 63 2.86 5.66 -0.26
N LEU A 64 4.14 5.43 0.02
CA LEU A 64 4.61 4.78 1.25
C LEU A 64 4.23 5.60 2.50
N ALA A 65 4.49 6.91 2.47
CA ALA A 65 4.17 7.81 3.58
C ALA A 65 2.66 7.82 3.87
N LEU A 66 1.82 7.88 2.82
CA LEU A 66 0.37 7.86 2.98
C LEU A 66 -0.14 6.52 3.56
N ARG A 67 0.44 5.38 3.14
CA ARG A 67 0.11 4.09 3.74
C ARG A 67 0.51 4.04 5.21
N GLN A 68 1.69 4.55 5.56
CA GLN A 68 2.15 4.58 6.95
C GLN A 68 1.25 5.46 7.80
N ALA A 69 0.92 6.68 7.34
CA ALA A 69 -0.03 7.56 8.01
C ALA A 69 -1.38 6.87 8.25
N ARG A 70 -1.93 6.15 7.27
CA ARG A 70 -3.18 5.37 7.47
C ARG A 70 -3.06 4.28 8.52
N ARG A 71 -1.89 3.63 8.65
CA ARG A 71 -1.64 2.62 9.69
C ARG A 71 -1.57 3.25 11.06
N ASP A 72 -0.88 4.39 11.17
CA ASP A 72 -0.67 5.10 12.43
C ASP A 72 -1.97 5.74 12.95
N HIS A 73 -2.86 6.16 12.03
CA HIS A 73 -4.17 6.74 12.35
C HIS A 73 -5.30 5.71 12.36
N ARG A 74 -4.98 4.41 12.47
CA ARG A 74 -6.01 3.37 12.54
C ARG A 74 -6.78 3.55 13.86
N PRO A 75 -8.12 3.74 13.83
CA PRO A 75 -8.90 3.93 15.04
C PRO A 75 -8.83 2.67 15.92
N HIS A 76 -8.78 2.88 17.24
CA HIS A 76 -8.91 1.81 18.19
C HIS A 76 -10.36 1.30 18.20
N LEU A 77 -10.54 -0.01 18.07
CA LEU A 77 -11.87 -0.62 18.16
C LEU A 77 -12.25 -0.71 19.64
N HIS A 78 -13.24 0.06 20.07
CA HIS A 78 -13.86 -0.06 21.38
C HIS A 78 -15.23 -0.71 21.21
N PHE A 79 -15.45 -1.83 21.90
CA PHE A 79 -16.75 -2.50 21.96
C PHE A 79 -17.37 -2.16 23.30
N ASP A 80 -18.46 -1.39 23.26
CA ASP A 80 -19.19 -1.00 24.46
C ASP A 80 -19.95 -2.23 25.01
N PRO A 81 -19.66 -2.68 26.24
CA PRO A 81 -20.33 -3.84 26.82
C PRO A 81 -21.82 -3.62 27.06
N ASP A 82 -22.30 -2.38 27.15
CA ASP A 82 -23.71 -2.07 27.40
C ASP A 82 -24.57 -2.20 26.12
N LEU A 83 -23.95 -2.37 24.94
CA LEU A 83 -24.67 -2.61 23.70
C LEU A 83 -25.18 -4.06 23.65
N PRO A 84 -26.49 -4.31 23.43
CA PRO A 84 -27.05 -5.67 23.39
C PRO A 84 -26.40 -6.60 22.34
N VAL A 85 -25.83 -6.02 21.29
CA VAL A 85 -25.09 -6.77 20.26
C VAL A 85 -23.76 -7.34 20.77
N CYS A 86 -23.13 -6.70 21.76
CA CYS A 86 -21.87 -7.14 22.35
C CYS A 86 -22.05 -8.39 23.21
N GLU A 87 -23.19 -8.54 23.89
CA GLU A 87 -23.54 -9.78 24.62
C GLU A 87 -23.65 -10.98 23.68
N ARG A 88 -24.16 -10.78 22.45
CA ARG A 88 -24.35 -11.84 21.44
C ARG A 88 -23.15 -12.05 20.52
N LYS A 89 -21.99 -11.47 20.84
CA LYS A 89 -20.81 -11.47 19.98
C LYS A 89 -20.39 -12.88 19.55
N ASP A 90 -20.32 -13.81 20.49
CA ASP A 90 -19.83 -15.17 20.19
C ASP A 90 -20.80 -15.95 19.30
N ASP A 91 -22.11 -15.79 19.52
CA ASP A 91 -23.16 -16.37 18.68
C ASP A 91 -23.12 -15.81 17.26
N LEU A 92 -22.95 -14.49 17.13
CA LEU A 92 -22.80 -13.83 15.82
C LEU A 92 -21.55 -14.33 15.09
N LEU A 93 -20.43 -14.46 15.81
CA LEU A 93 -19.19 -14.98 15.24
C LEU A 93 -19.35 -16.45 14.79
N ALA A 94 -20.08 -17.27 15.53
CA ALA A 94 -20.39 -18.64 15.14
C ALA A 94 -21.26 -18.70 13.89
N ALA A 95 -22.32 -17.89 13.83
CA ALA A 95 -23.22 -17.81 12.69
C ALA A 95 -22.51 -17.34 11.41
N ILE A 96 -21.65 -16.30 11.49
CA ILE A 96 -20.85 -15.80 10.36
C ILE A 96 -19.93 -16.90 9.79
N ARG A 97 -19.33 -17.73 10.66
CA ARG A 97 -18.46 -18.83 10.22
C ARG A 97 -19.25 -19.96 9.55
N ALA A 98 -20.44 -20.27 10.06
CA ALA A 98 -21.25 -21.39 9.59
C ALA A 98 -22.05 -21.07 8.32
N HIS A 99 -22.38 -19.80 8.10
CA HIS A 99 -23.28 -19.38 7.03
C HIS A 99 -22.63 -18.35 6.10
N GLN A 100 -22.57 -18.66 4.81
CA GLN A 100 -22.07 -17.73 3.79
C GLN A 100 -22.93 -16.45 3.72
N VAL A 101 -24.21 -16.55 4.06
CA VAL A 101 -25.15 -15.43 4.14
C VAL A 101 -25.85 -15.47 5.49
N LEU A 102 -25.78 -14.36 6.23
CA LEU A 102 -26.43 -14.17 7.53
C LEU A 102 -27.22 -12.87 7.50
N ILE A 103 -28.47 -12.90 7.97
CA ILE A 103 -29.28 -11.71 8.20
C ILE A 103 -29.31 -11.47 9.71
N VAL A 104 -28.88 -10.28 10.13
CA VAL A 104 -28.95 -9.82 11.53
C VAL A 104 -29.94 -8.67 11.59
N ALA A 105 -31.00 -8.82 12.38
CA ALA A 105 -31.97 -7.76 12.64
C ALA A 105 -31.88 -7.39 14.13
N GLY A 106 -31.94 -6.09 14.41
CA GLY A 106 -31.90 -5.53 15.76
C GLY A 106 -32.64 -4.20 15.81
N GLU A 107 -32.95 -3.75 17.03
CA GLU A 107 -33.50 -2.42 17.26
C GLU A 107 -32.42 -1.34 16.99
N THR A 108 -32.83 -0.09 16.81
CA THR A 108 -31.90 1.02 16.61
C THR A 108 -31.16 1.33 17.91
N GLY A 109 -29.85 1.11 17.94
CA GLY A 109 -29.00 1.34 19.12
C GLY A 109 -27.70 0.56 18.99
#